data_AF-S4RUA0-F1
#
_entry.id   AF-S4RUA0-F1
#
_cell.length_a   1.000
_cell.length_b   1.000
_cell.length_c   1.000
_cell.angle_alpha   90.00
_cell.angle_beta   90.00
_cell.angle_gamma   90.00
#
_symmetry.space_group_name_H-M   'P 1'
#
loop_
_entity.id
_entity.type
_entity.pdbx_description
1 polymer ?
#
loop_
_entity_poly.entity_id
_entity_poly.type
_entity_poly.pdbx_seq_one_letter_code
_entity_poly.pdbx_strand_id
1 'polypeptide(L)'
;QENENPEKHMNYVWEHFVDKSVAKQIFIVAHSYGGVAVVNLMVRPESNMRNELSAVAFTDSVHGFYGGNRRVLNWFKKNSVNWVSSSEELNTRIIGYRDEDCMLLSAGTMQHEMTSYSAYESVFKYFDDKLENPNYQPGMHERDVQLEVMEA
;
A
#
# COMPACT_ATOMS: atom_id res chain seq x y z
N GLN A 1 -32.43 2.52 1.09
CA GLN A 1 -31.44 2.19 0.04
C GLN A 1 -30.29 3.16 0.27
N GLU A 2 -29.34 2.79 1.14
CA GLU A 2 -28.26 3.69 1.55
C GLU A 2 -27.07 3.50 0.62
N ASN A 3 -26.64 4.58 -0.03
CA ASN A 3 -25.29 4.63 -0.60
C ASN A 3 -24.33 4.71 0.58
N GLU A 4 -23.86 3.55 1.04
CA GLU A 4 -23.36 3.38 2.40
C GLU A 4 -22.12 4.22 2.77
N ASN A 5 -21.03 4.16 1.99
CA ASN A 5 -19.81 4.99 1.95
C ASN A 5 -18.63 4.11 1.45
N PRO A 6 -17.49 4.69 1.02
CA PRO A 6 -16.36 3.92 0.47
C PRO A 6 -15.81 2.86 1.44
N GLU A 7 -15.76 3.14 2.74
CA GLU A 7 -15.26 2.21 3.76
C GLU A 7 -16.18 1.00 3.90
N LYS A 8 -17.48 1.21 4.02
CA LYS A 8 -18.48 0.14 4.08
C LYS A 8 -18.50 -0.67 2.79
N HIS A 9 -18.35 -0.02 1.63
CA HIS A 9 -18.21 -0.72 0.36
C HIS A 9 -16.96 -1.62 0.34
N MET A 10 -15.80 -1.10 0.76
CA MET A 10 -14.56 -1.89 0.83
C MET A 10 -14.70 -3.07 1.80
N ASN A 11 -15.35 -2.86 2.95
CA ASN A 11 -15.65 -3.92 3.91
C ASN A 11 -16.53 -5.01 3.29
N TYR A 12 -17.61 -4.60 2.62
CA TYR A 12 -18.50 -5.54 1.95
C TYR A 12 -17.76 -6.37 0.90
N VAL A 13 -16.98 -5.71 0.03
CA VAL A 13 -16.22 -6.39 -1.03
C VAL A 13 -15.22 -7.38 -0.44
N TRP A 14 -14.49 -6.98 0.61
CA TRP A 14 -13.54 -7.87 1.27
C TRP A 14 -14.22 -9.12 1.82
N GLU A 15 -15.25 -8.94 2.66
CA GLU A 15 -15.93 -10.04 3.36
C GLU A 15 -16.69 -10.98 2.42
N HIS A 16 -17.28 -10.45 1.34
CA HIS A 16 -18.17 -11.24 0.50
C HIS A 16 -17.46 -11.89 -0.69
N PHE A 17 -16.32 -11.35 -1.13
CA PHE A 17 -15.63 -11.82 -2.33
C PHE A 17 -14.17 -12.17 -2.07
N VAL A 18 -13.39 -11.26 -1.47
CA VAL A 18 -11.94 -11.41 -1.38
C VAL A 18 -11.54 -12.46 -0.34
N ASP A 19 -12.10 -12.38 0.87
CA ASP A 19 -11.84 -13.29 2.01
C ASP A 19 -12.34 -14.72 1.72
N LYS A 20 -13.23 -14.88 0.74
CA LYS A 20 -13.74 -16.18 0.28
C LYS A 20 -12.96 -16.75 -0.90
N SER A 21 -11.97 -16.02 -1.41
CA SER A 21 -11.16 -16.48 -2.52
C SER A 21 -10.16 -17.55 -2.06
N VAL A 22 -9.61 -18.32 -3.02
CA VAL A 22 -8.53 -19.27 -2.74
C VAL A 22 -7.14 -18.62 -2.80
N ALA A 23 -7.07 -17.31 -3.06
CA ALA A 23 -5.82 -16.58 -3.18
C ALA A 23 -5.06 -16.62 -1.86
N LYS A 24 -3.73 -16.77 -1.94
CA LYS A 24 -2.83 -16.79 -0.78
C LYS A 24 -1.99 -15.54 -0.64
N GLN A 25 -1.96 -14.73 -1.69
CA GLN A 25 -1.22 -13.49 -1.79
C GLN A 25 -2.11 -12.49 -2.51
N ILE A 26 -2.46 -11.43 -1.80
CA ILE A 26 -3.36 -10.37 -2.25
C ILE A 26 -2.55 -9.08 -2.34
N PHE A 27 -2.70 -8.39 -3.45
CA PHE A 27 -2.09 -7.09 -3.70
C PHE A 27 -3.18 -6.08 -3.99
N ILE A 28 -3.04 -4.86 -3.45
CA ILE A 28 -4.04 -3.81 -3.64
C ILE A 28 -3.39 -2.58 -4.25
N VAL A 29 -3.95 -2.08 -5.35
CA VAL A 29 -3.69 -0.72 -5.82
C VAL A 29 -4.81 0.19 -5.30
N ALA A 30 -4.47 1.27 -4.61
CA ALA A 30 -5.43 2.17 -4.00
C ALA A 30 -5.12 3.64 -4.32
N HIS A 31 -5.98 4.24 -5.13
CA HIS A 31 -5.85 5.64 -5.55
C HIS A 31 -6.53 6.58 -4.56
N SER A 32 -5.89 7.73 -4.26
CA SER A 32 -6.52 8.84 -3.53
C SER A 32 -7.19 8.39 -2.23
N TYR A 33 -8.49 8.65 -2.07
CA TYR A 33 -9.30 8.23 -0.93
C TYR A 33 -9.43 6.71 -0.76
N GLY A 34 -9.21 5.93 -1.83
CA GLY A 34 -9.18 4.47 -1.74
C GLY A 34 -8.19 3.96 -0.71
N GLY A 35 -7.09 4.67 -0.47
CA GLY A 35 -6.15 4.29 0.59
C GLY A 35 -6.72 4.49 2.01
N VAL A 36 -7.60 5.47 2.23
CA VAL A 36 -8.32 5.63 3.50
C VAL A 36 -9.20 4.40 3.75
N ALA A 37 -9.92 3.94 2.72
CA ALA A 37 -10.75 2.75 2.81
C ALA A 37 -9.94 1.48 3.12
N VAL A 38 -8.76 1.32 2.50
CA VAL A 38 -7.84 0.20 2.77
C VAL A 38 -7.31 0.24 4.20
N VAL A 39 -6.88 1.41 4.69
CA VAL A 39 -6.42 1.56 6.08
C VAL A 39 -7.56 1.28 7.06
N ASN A 40 -8.77 1.79 6.78
CA ASN A 40 -9.96 1.54 7.61
C ASN A 40 -10.25 0.04 7.74
N LEU A 41 -10.21 -0.71 6.63
CA LEU A 41 -10.39 -2.15 6.61
C LEU A 41 -9.33 -2.86 7.49
N MET A 42 -8.06 -2.46 7.39
CA MET A 42 -6.94 -3.10 8.10
C MET A 42 -6.92 -2.84 9.61
N VAL A 43 -7.49 -1.72 10.07
CA VAL A 43 -7.57 -1.37 11.50
C VAL A 43 -8.63 -2.22 12.22
N ARG A 44 -9.61 -2.79 11.50
CA ARG A 44 -10.68 -3.59 12.11
C ARG A 44 -10.12 -4.86 12.76
N PRO A 45 -10.45 -5.15 14.04
CA PRO A 45 -9.98 -6.35 14.74
C PRO A 45 -10.37 -7.66 14.04
N GLU A 46 -11.57 -7.69 13.46
CA GLU A 46 -12.17 -8.83 12.73
C GLU A 46 -11.50 -9.09 11.36
N SER A 47 -10.61 -8.21 10.89
CA SER A 47 -9.99 -8.39 9.57
C SER A 47 -8.90 -9.47 9.60
N ASN A 48 -9.17 -10.59 8.92
CA ASN A 48 -8.14 -11.60 8.59
C ASN A 48 -7.19 -11.12 7.48
N MET A 49 -7.44 -9.92 6.93
CA MET A 49 -6.71 -9.29 5.83
C MET A 49 -5.19 -9.38 5.97
N ARG A 50 -4.65 -9.26 7.19
CA ARG A 50 -3.19 -9.28 7.41
C ARG A 50 -2.49 -10.58 7.03
N ASN A 51 -3.22 -11.69 6.98
CA ASN A 51 -2.63 -12.99 6.69
C ASN A 51 -2.48 -13.23 5.19
N GLU A 52 -3.30 -12.57 4.37
CA GLU A 52 -3.37 -12.79 2.93
C GLU A 52 -2.91 -11.58 2.12
N LEU A 53 -2.95 -10.38 2.70
CA LEU A 53 -2.46 -9.17 2.07
C LEU A 53 -0.92 -9.14 2.09
N SER A 54 -0.32 -9.14 0.91
CA SER A 54 1.13 -9.13 0.70
C SER A 54 1.66 -7.69 0.60
N ALA A 55 0.99 -6.82 -0.17
CA ALA A 55 1.39 -5.43 -0.29
C ALA A 55 0.28 -4.50 -0.78
N VAL A 56 0.46 -3.20 -0.55
CA VAL A 56 -0.42 -2.13 -1.05
C VAL A 56 0.40 -1.10 -1.83
N ALA A 57 0.01 -0.82 -3.06
CA ALA A 57 0.52 0.31 -3.83
C ALA A 57 -0.50 1.44 -3.79
N PHE A 58 -0.17 2.53 -3.12
CA PHE A 58 -0.96 3.74 -3.16
C PHE A 58 -0.58 4.60 -4.36
N THR A 59 -1.56 5.28 -4.93
CA THR A 59 -1.35 6.25 -6.01
C THR A 59 -2.00 7.57 -5.60
N ASP A 60 -1.15 8.52 -5.22
CA ASP A 60 -1.50 9.81 -4.64
C ASP A 60 -2.53 9.75 -3.51
N SER A 61 -2.36 8.78 -2.61
CA SER A 61 -3.32 8.55 -1.53
C SER A 61 -3.17 9.56 -0.39
N VAL A 62 -4.31 9.91 0.20
CA VAL A 62 -4.43 10.80 1.37
C VAL A 62 -4.71 10.04 2.67
N HIS A 63 -4.42 8.73 2.73
CA HIS A 63 -4.56 7.92 3.94
C HIS A 63 -3.66 8.41 5.08
N GLY A 64 -4.11 8.24 6.32
CA GLY A 64 -3.31 8.52 7.50
C GLY A 64 -3.67 7.55 8.63
N PHE A 65 -2.74 7.33 9.54
CA PHE A 65 -2.89 6.37 10.64
C PHE A 65 -3.36 7.06 11.92
N TYR A 66 -4.52 7.71 11.86
CA TYR A 66 -5.13 8.37 13.01
C TYR A 66 -5.65 7.31 14.01
N GLY A 67 -5.24 7.39 15.28
CA GLY A 67 -5.76 6.51 16.34
C GLY A 67 -4.83 5.39 16.81
N GLY A 68 -3.54 5.39 16.43
CA GLY A 68 -2.50 4.73 17.23
C GLY A 68 -2.37 3.21 17.13
N ASN A 69 -2.92 2.56 16.10
CA ASN A 69 -2.64 1.15 15.87
C ASN A 69 -1.23 0.97 15.26
N ARG A 70 -0.22 1.03 16.12
CA ARG A 70 1.20 0.95 15.75
C ARG A 70 1.57 -0.32 14.99
N ARG A 71 0.84 -1.43 15.22
CA ARG A 71 1.01 -2.67 14.47
C ARG A 71 0.59 -2.51 13.01
N VAL A 72 -0.53 -1.84 12.76
CA VAL A 72 -1.01 -1.56 11.39
C VAL A 72 -0.07 -0.59 10.69
N LEU A 73 0.31 0.52 11.35
CA LEU A 73 1.28 1.47 10.81
C LEU A 73 2.60 0.78 10.42
N ASN A 74 3.17 -0.04 11.31
CA ASN A 74 4.41 -0.77 11.03
C ASN A 74 4.25 -1.75 9.86
N TRP A 75 3.06 -2.32 9.66
CA TRP A 75 2.80 -3.17 8.51
C TRP A 75 2.82 -2.35 7.21
N PHE A 76 2.16 -1.20 7.16
CA PHE A 76 2.15 -0.34 5.97
C PHE A 76 3.54 0.24 5.67
N LYS A 77 4.32 0.63 6.69
CA LYS A 77 5.72 1.04 6.49
C LYS A 77 6.54 0.00 5.72
N LYS A 78 6.29 -1.29 5.99
CA LYS A 78 7.05 -2.40 5.39
C LYS A 78 6.48 -2.92 4.08
N ASN A 79 5.17 -2.77 3.89
CA ASN A 79 4.43 -3.46 2.83
C ASN A 79 3.65 -2.50 1.93
N SER A 80 3.94 -1.20 1.99
CA SER A 80 3.33 -0.24 1.08
C SER A 80 4.25 0.86 0.61
N VAL A 81 3.89 1.41 -0.54
CA VAL A 81 4.55 2.51 -1.23
C VAL A 81 3.46 3.41 -1.78
N ASN A 82 3.64 4.72 -1.71
CA ASN A 82 2.74 5.71 -2.30
C ASN A 82 3.44 6.44 -3.43
N TRP A 83 2.99 6.21 -4.66
CA TRP A 83 3.39 7.00 -5.82
C TRP A 83 2.58 8.28 -5.85
N VAL A 84 3.17 9.37 -5.36
CA VAL A 84 2.52 10.68 -5.17
C VAL A 84 2.69 11.57 -6.39
N SER A 85 1.76 12.51 -6.56
CA SER A 85 1.89 13.54 -7.58
C SER A 85 3.10 14.44 -7.28
N SER A 86 3.95 14.64 -8.28
CA SER A 86 5.22 15.35 -8.14
C SER A 86 5.74 15.80 -9.50
N SER A 87 6.56 16.85 -9.50
CA SER A 87 7.33 17.31 -10.67
C SER A 87 8.61 16.50 -10.91
N GLU A 88 9.02 15.68 -9.94
CA GLU A 88 10.23 14.85 -10.02
C GLU A 88 10.02 13.65 -10.97
N GLU A 89 11.12 13.07 -11.46
CA GLU A 89 11.07 11.85 -12.29
C GLU A 89 10.43 10.67 -11.55
N LEU A 90 9.75 9.79 -12.30
CA LEU A 90 9.13 8.57 -11.76
C LEU A 90 10.11 7.79 -10.88
N ASN A 91 9.63 7.30 -9.73
CA ASN A 91 10.40 6.58 -8.71
C ASN A 91 11.43 7.40 -7.93
N THR A 92 11.52 8.73 -8.14
CA THR A 92 12.33 9.59 -7.27
C THR A 92 11.75 9.59 -5.86
N ARG A 93 12.58 9.38 -4.83
CA ARG A 93 12.15 9.42 -3.43
C ARG A 93 11.70 10.82 -3.05
N ILE A 94 10.48 10.93 -2.53
CA ILE A 94 9.92 12.18 -2.02
C ILE A 94 10.01 12.17 -0.50
N ILE A 95 10.53 13.25 0.09
CA ILE A 95 10.56 13.43 1.54
C ILE A 95 9.45 14.41 1.91
N GLY A 96 8.48 13.96 2.71
CA GLY A 96 7.31 14.77 3.07
C GLY A 96 6.64 14.32 4.36
N TYR A 97 5.59 15.02 4.76
CA TYR A 97 4.87 14.79 6.03
C TYR A 97 4.38 13.35 6.22
N ARG A 98 4.08 12.64 5.13
CA ARG A 98 3.58 11.25 5.16
C ARG A 98 4.67 10.19 4.95
N ASP A 99 5.94 10.57 4.93
CA ASP A 99 7.05 9.59 4.86
C ASP A 99 7.11 8.71 6.12
N GLU A 100 6.43 9.13 7.20
CA GLU A 100 6.22 8.32 8.39
C GLU A 100 5.13 7.26 8.26
N ASP A 101 4.35 7.24 7.17
CA ASP A 101 3.27 6.28 6.94
C ASP A 101 3.76 5.10 6.09
N CYS A 102 4.42 5.42 4.98
CA CYS A 102 5.03 4.50 4.03
C CYS A 102 6.04 5.25 3.14
N MET A 103 6.79 4.52 2.30
CA MET A 103 7.69 5.14 1.34
C MET A 103 6.92 5.97 0.31
N LEU A 104 7.38 7.20 0.05
CA LEU A 104 6.81 8.06 -0.99
C LEU A 104 7.71 8.12 -2.22
N LEU A 105 7.19 7.75 -3.38
CA LEU A 105 7.90 7.85 -4.66
C LEU A 105 7.16 8.82 -5.57
N SER A 106 7.85 9.54 -6.44
CA SER A 106 7.20 10.33 -7.49
C SER A 106 6.48 9.40 -8.46
N ALA A 107 5.25 9.74 -8.84
CA ALA A 107 4.52 9.12 -9.93
C ALA A 107 4.93 9.64 -11.32
N GLY A 108 5.87 10.61 -11.40
CA GLY A 108 6.30 11.22 -12.66
C GLY A 108 5.25 12.15 -13.29
N THR A 109 4.27 12.59 -12.51
CA THR A 109 3.21 13.49 -12.96
C THR A 109 2.70 14.37 -11.82
N MET A 110 2.33 15.61 -12.13
CA MET A 110 1.64 16.50 -11.19
C MET A 110 0.11 16.37 -11.25
N GLN A 111 -0.43 15.60 -12.19
CA GLN A 111 -1.87 15.37 -12.32
C GLN A 111 -2.30 14.24 -11.41
N HIS A 112 -3.04 14.57 -10.35
CA HIS A 112 -3.52 13.65 -9.31
C HIS A 112 -4.13 12.37 -9.91
N GLU A 113 -5.05 12.54 -10.85
CA GLU A 113 -5.84 11.48 -11.47
C GLU A 113 -4.99 10.56 -12.36
N MET A 114 -3.84 11.07 -12.84
CA MET A 114 -2.95 10.34 -13.73
C MET A 114 -1.90 9.51 -13.01
N THR A 115 -1.81 9.61 -11.67
CA THR A 115 -0.76 8.93 -10.90
C THR A 115 -0.80 7.41 -11.04
N SER A 116 -1.99 6.79 -11.07
CA SER A 116 -2.11 5.34 -11.27
C SER A 116 -1.62 4.89 -12.66
N TYR A 117 -1.97 5.64 -13.70
CA TYR A 117 -1.50 5.36 -15.06
C TYR A 117 0.00 5.60 -15.17
N SER A 118 0.51 6.72 -14.63
CA SER A 118 1.91 7.12 -14.80
C SER A 118 2.86 6.18 -14.03
N ALA A 119 2.43 5.63 -12.90
CA ALA A 119 3.22 4.72 -12.07
C ALA A 119 2.96 3.23 -12.33
N TYR A 120 2.12 2.86 -13.31
CA TYR A 120 1.61 1.48 -13.41
C TYR A 120 2.73 0.43 -13.49
N GLU A 121 3.76 0.64 -14.31
CA GLU A 121 4.89 -0.29 -14.44
C GLU A 121 5.65 -0.46 -13.13
N SER A 122 5.91 0.66 -12.43
CA SER A 122 6.57 0.65 -11.13
C SER A 122 5.75 -0.07 -10.06
N VAL A 123 4.43 0.11 -10.08
CA VAL A 123 3.49 -0.57 -9.17
C VAL A 123 3.53 -2.08 -9.39
N PHE A 124 3.40 -2.54 -10.62
CA PHE A 124 3.45 -3.98 -10.91
C PHE A 124 4.83 -4.57 -10.65
N LYS A 125 5.90 -3.85 -10.99
CA LYS A 125 7.25 -4.26 -10.60
C LYS A 125 7.40 -4.44 -9.08
N TYR A 126 6.89 -3.50 -8.29
CA TYR A 126 6.92 -3.61 -6.83
C TYR A 126 6.17 -4.84 -6.33
N PHE A 127 5.03 -5.18 -6.95
CA PHE A 127 4.29 -6.39 -6.61
C PHE A 127 5.04 -7.67 -7.01
N ASP A 128 5.66 -7.71 -8.19
CA ASP A 128 6.49 -8.83 -8.62
C ASP A 128 7.66 -9.03 -7.65
N ASP A 129 8.36 -7.95 -7.28
CA ASP A 129 9.48 -8.01 -6.33
C ASP A 129 9.00 -8.49 -4.92
N LYS A 130 7.81 -8.07 -4.48
CA LYS A 130 7.18 -8.54 -3.22
C LYS A 130 6.71 -9.98 -3.30
N LEU A 131 6.28 -10.44 -4.46
CA LEU A 131 5.86 -11.81 -4.70
C LEU A 131 7.06 -12.76 -4.62
N GLU A 132 8.21 -12.35 -5.18
CA GLU A 132 9.46 -13.09 -5.11
C GLU A 132 10.12 -13.02 -3.73
N ASN A 133 10.10 -11.85 -3.10
CA ASN A 133 10.66 -11.61 -1.78
C ASN A 133 9.67 -10.80 -0.90
N PRO A 134 8.95 -11.45 0.03
CA PRO A 134 8.00 -10.77 0.91
C PRO A 134 8.59 -9.62 1.73
N ASN A 135 9.90 -9.66 2.01
CA ASN A 135 10.62 -8.63 2.76
C ASN A 135 11.13 -7.48 1.88
N TYR A 136 10.98 -7.56 0.56
CA TYR A 136 11.43 -6.52 -0.36
C TYR A 136 10.84 -5.14 0.00
N GLN A 137 11.66 -4.09 -0.03
CA GLN A 137 11.19 -2.71 -0.05
C GLN A 137 11.98 -1.92 -1.10
N PRO A 138 11.34 -0.99 -1.83
CA PRO A 138 12.07 -0.15 -2.76
C PRO A 138 13.16 0.64 -2.02
N GLY A 139 14.34 0.76 -2.61
CA GLY A 139 15.44 1.52 -2.02
C GLY A 139 16.12 0.86 -0.81
N MET A 140 15.74 -0.35 -0.37
CA MET A 140 16.63 -1.17 0.48
C MET A 140 17.88 -1.51 -0.32
N HIS A 141 19.05 -1.23 0.24
CA HIS A 141 20.29 -1.68 -0.35
C HIS A 141 20.40 -3.21 -0.16
N GLU A 142 20.99 -3.95 -1.09
CA GLU A 142 21.17 -5.42 -0.99
C GLU A 142 21.79 -5.88 0.35
N ARG A 143 22.59 -5.01 0.99
CA ARG A 143 23.20 -5.26 2.30
C ARG A 143 22.18 -5.34 3.45
N ASP A 144 21.09 -4.58 3.37
CA ASP A 144 20.05 -4.54 4.41
C ASP A 144 19.13 -5.78 4.31
N VAL A 145 18.95 -6.30 3.09
CA VAL A 145 18.18 -7.52 2.83
C VAL A 145 18.87 -8.76 3.39
N GLN A 146 20.21 -8.83 3.32
CA GLN A 146 20.97 -9.98 3.87
C GLN A 146 20.97 -10.02 5.40
N LEU A 147 20.91 -8.87 6.08
CA LEU A 147 20.88 -8.81 7.55
C LEU A 147 19.55 -9.30 8.12
N GLU A 148 18.41 -8.94 7.52
CA GLU A 148 17.10 -9.43 8.00
C GLU A 148 16.90 -10.95 7.79
N VAL A 149 17.51 -11.54 6.75
CA VAL A 149 17.47 -12.99 6.50
C VAL A 149 18.33 -13.78 7.48
N MET A 150 19.37 -13.17 8.05
CA MET A 150 20.24 -13.80 9.05
C MET A 150 19.69 -13.71 10.48
N GLU A 151 18.73 -12.81 10.73
CA GLU A 151 18.12 -12.57 12.04
C GLU A 151 16.74 -13.25 12.24
N ALA A 152 16.22 -13.93 11.21
CA ALA A 152 14.97 -14.71 11.24
C ALA A 152 15.23 -16.21 11.39
#